data_AF-A0A1Q3B4D5-F1
#
_entry.id   AF-A0A1Q3B4D5-F1
#
_cell.length_a   1.000
_cell.length_b   1.000
_cell.length_c   1.000
_cell.angle_alpha   90.00
_cell.angle_beta   90.00
_cell.angle_gamma   90.00
#
_symmetry.space_group_name_H-M   'P 1'
#
loop_
_entity.id
_entity.type
_entity.pdbx_description
1 polymer ?
#
loop_
_entity_poly.entity_id
_entity_poly.type
_entity_poly.pdbx_seq_one_letter_code
_entity_poly.pdbx_strand_id
1 'polypeptide(L)'
;MCAYTVSSDTFFTLIVLILYIAYFTVTFSVNNNMVTIEVLTGSNFKKWKEDIEFAMEMADVDLSLVTDKPGDLTVASTDDEKLVHAAWMKSNRICLLSMRRSILDHLKSGLPIDCTAKELMTAISERYHISSNADIGSLLQVLFNMKYDGNGGVRDYVIRMVDYQTKLKALKVDLPDTCIVHQALNTLPPEFSIIKTNYNSQDESYSINNLISRVVAEEEKLKKEKGQVALYVAGSNSQKVRSLKLILIKLLMEPLRNLVSLVIWVQIKFLLRKRVTTTSFVRRKVT
;
A
#
# COMPACT_ATOMS: atom_id res chain seq x y z
N MET A 1 -24.53 -9.53 -19.29
CA MET A 1 -24.05 -8.15 -19.12
C MET A 1 -24.23 -7.77 -17.66
N CYS A 2 -23.16 -7.72 -16.88
CA CYS A 2 -23.24 -7.19 -15.52
C CYS A 2 -23.24 -5.66 -15.60
N ALA A 3 -24.36 -5.04 -15.25
CA ALA A 3 -24.43 -3.60 -15.05
C ALA A 3 -23.75 -3.27 -13.73
N TYR A 4 -22.56 -2.68 -13.79
CA TYR A 4 -21.90 -2.12 -12.61
C TYR A 4 -22.64 -0.83 -12.23
N THR A 5 -23.55 -0.92 -11.25
CA THR A 5 -24.16 0.27 -10.63
C THR A 5 -23.14 0.89 -9.68
N VAL A 6 -22.42 1.91 -10.15
CA VAL A 6 -21.54 2.75 -9.31
C VAL A 6 -22.42 3.41 -8.24
N SER A 7 -22.11 3.19 -6.96
CA SER A 7 -22.87 3.76 -5.83
C SER A 7 -22.82 5.29 -5.85
N SER A 8 -23.91 5.96 -5.44
CA SER A 8 -23.96 7.43 -5.34
C SER A 8 -22.80 8.00 -4.51
N ASP A 9 -22.37 7.28 -3.47
CA ASP A 9 -21.24 7.67 -2.63
C ASP A 9 -19.91 7.64 -3.40
N THR A 10 -19.70 6.64 -4.25
CA THR A 10 -18.51 6.55 -5.09
C THR A 10 -18.47 7.61 -6.18
N PHE A 11 -19.64 8.04 -6.67
CA PHE A 11 -19.75 9.13 -7.63
C PHE A 11 -19.46 10.49 -6.97
N PHE A 12 -19.99 10.71 -5.76
CA PHE A 12 -19.74 11.93 -4.99
C PHE A 12 -18.25 12.05 -4.62
N THR A 13 -17.60 10.98 -4.16
CA THR A 13 -16.16 11.01 -3.86
C THR A 13 -15.31 11.26 -5.10
N LEU A 14 -15.69 10.70 -6.26
CA LEU A 14 -15.04 11.01 -7.54
C LEU A 14 -15.18 12.49 -7.93
N ILE A 15 -16.37 13.09 -7.76
CA ILE A 15 -16.57 14.52 -8.04
C ILE A 15 -15.71 15.38 -7.13
N VAL A 16 -15.71 15.10 -5.83
CA VAL A 16 -14.89 15.85 -4.86
C VAL A 16 -13.41 15.72 -5.19
N LEU A 17 -12.95 14.53 -5.59
CA LEU A 17 -11.58 14.30 -6.02
C LEU A 17 -11.23 15.08 -7.31
N ILE A 18 -12.13 15.10 -8.30
CA ILE A 18 -11.93 15.86 -9.55
C ILE A 18 -11.87 17.37 -9.26
N LEU A 19 -12.78 17.88 -8.43
CA LEU A 19 -12.78 19.29 -8.03
C LEU A 19 -11.52 19.65 -7.25
N TYR A 20 -11.07 18.76 -6.37
CA TYR A 20 -9.82 18.94 -5.63
C TYR A 20 -8.62 18.99 -6.59
N ILE A 21 -8.48 18.04 -7.51
CA ILE A 21 -7.40 18.02 -8.50
C ILE A 21 -7.45 19.29 -9.37
N ALA A 22 -8.63 19.67 -9.86
CA ALA A 22 -8.79 20.86 -10.69
C ALA A 22 -8.44 22.17 -9.97
N TYR A 23 -8.66 22.24 -8.66
CA TYR A 23 -8.40 23.45 -7.87
C TYR A 23 -6.98 23.50 -7.30
N PHE A 24 -6.41 22.35 -6.93
CA PHE A 24 -5.11 22.24 -6.24
C PHE A 24 -3.97 21.76 -7.13
N THR A 25 -4.17 21.62 -8.44
CA THR A 25 -3.06 21.31 -9.36
C THR A 25 -3.06 22.23 -10.58
N VAL A 26 -1.86 22.50 -11.09
CA VAL A 26 -1.63 23.15 -12.38
C VAL A 26 -1.05 22.10 -13.32
N THR A 27 -1.76 21.82 -14.40
CA THR A 27 -1.30 20.88 -15.44
C THR A 27 -0.91 21.61 -16.70
N PHE A 28 0.21 21.22 -17.28
CA PHE A 28 0.64 21.68 -18.60
C PHE A 28 1.32 20.54 -19.36
N SER A 29 1.35 20.68 -20.69
CA SER A 29 2.00 19.71 -21.56
C SER A 29 3.41 20.20 -21.92
N VAL A 30 4.39 19.32 -21.73
CA VAL A 30 5.80 19.53 -22.07
C VAL A 30 6.26 18.35 -22.91
N ASN A 31 6.72 18.58 -24.14
CA ASN A 31 7.26 17.52 -25.01
C ASN A 31 6.35 16.29 -25.12
N ASN A 32 5.03 16.51 -25.27
CA ASN A 32 3.96 15.49 -25.29
C ASN A 32 3.73 14.73 -23.98
N ASN A 33 4.40 15.10 -22.89
CA ASN A 33 4.16 14.58 -21.54
C ASN A 33 3.30 15.55 -20.74
N MET A 34 2.43 15.02 -19.88
CA MET A 34 1.64 15.82 -18.93
C MET A 34 2.44 15.97 -17.65
N VAL A 35 2.74 17.22 -17.27
CA VAL A 35 3.35 17.54 -15.98
C VAL A 35 2.28 18.18 -15.10
N THR A 36 2.18 17.68 -13.86
CA THR A 36 1.23 18.17 -12.86
C THR A 36 2.01 18.75 -11.71
N ILE A 37 1.79 20.02 -11.41
CA ILE A 37 2.39 20.70 -10.28
C ILE A 37 1.30 20.93 -9.24
N GLU A 38 1.49 20.45 -8.02
CA GLU A 38 0.58 20.79 -6.92
C GLU A 38 0.63 22.29 -6.64
N VAL A 39 -0.49 22.92 -6.31
CA VAL A 39 -0.49 24.33 -5.91
C VAL A 39 0.16 24.47 -4.53
N LEU A 40 1.02 25.47 -4.34
CA LEU A 40 1.63 25.77 -3.05
C LEU A 40 0.55 26.19 -2.05
N THR A 41 0.37 25.39 -1.01
CA THR A 41 -0.58 25.61 0.11
C THR A 41 0.12 26.08 1.39
N GLY A 42 1.45 26.14 1.38
CA GLY A 42 2.29 26.54 2.51
C GLY A 42 2.96 25.37 3.23
N SER A 43 2.31 24.20 3.28
CA SER A 43 2.87 22.99 3.92
C SER A 43 3.55 22.03 2.94
N ASN A 44 3.37 22.23 1.63
CA ASN A 44 3.90 21.36 0.57
C ASN A 44 5.10 21.95 -0.18
N PHE A 45 5.79 22.97 0.37
CA PHE A 45 6.86 23.69 -0.31
C PHE A 45 7.92 22.79 -0.94
N LYS A 46 8.40 21.77 -0.21
CA LYS A 46 9.43 20.85 -0.71
C LYS A 46 9.00 20.16 -2.01
N LYS A 47 7.81 19.54 -1.99
CA LYS A 47 7.26 18.86 -3.16
C LYS A 47 6.96 19.83 -4.31
N TRP A 48 6.35 20.98 -3.99
CA TRP A 48 6.07 22.04 -4.96
C TRP A 48 7.34 22.51 -5.69
N LYS A 49 8.44 22.69 -4.94
CA LYS A 49 9.73 23.09 -5.49
C LYS A 49 10.29 22.02 -6.42
N GLU A 50 10.31 20.76 -5.97
CA GLU A 50 10.76 19.61 -6.77
C GLU A 50 9.96 19.50 -8.09
N ASP A 51 8.64 19.64 -8.02
CA ASP A 51 7.76 19.60 -9.20
C ASP A 51 8.04 20.75 -10.18
N ILE A 52 8.30 21.97 -9.68
CA ILE A 52 8.66 23.14 -10.50
C ILE A 52 10.01 22.93 -11.18
N GLU A 53 11.04 22.55 -10.43
CA GLU A 53 12.39 22.35 -10.96
C GLU A 53 12.39 21.27 -12.04
N PHE A 54 11.78 20.12 -11.76
CA PHE A 54 11.62 19.03 -12.72
C PHE A 54 10.90 19.49 -14.00
N ALA A 55 9.80 20.23 -13.86
CA ALA A 55 9.01 20.64 -15.01
C ALA A 55 9.70 21.67 -15.90
N MET A 56 10.48 22.60 -15.31
CA MET A 56 11.25 23.59 -16.07
C MET A 56 12.44 22.94 -16.79
N GLU A 57 13.11 21.97 -16.15
CA GLU A 57 14.21 21.20 -16.76
C GLU A 57 13.68 20.35 -17.92
N MET A 58 12.58 19.62 -17.72
CA MET A 58 11.92 18.84 -18.77
C MET A 58 11.50 19.68 -19.99
N ALA A 59 11.25 20.98 -19.78
CA ALA A 59 10.86 21.93 -20.80
C ALA A 59 12.03 22.70 -21.42
N ASP A 60 13.28 22.45 -20.99
CA ASP A 60 14.49 23.15 -21.44
C ASP A 60 14.38 24.68 -21.24
N VAL A 61 13.86 25.08 -20.07
CA VAL A 61 13.63 26.49 -19.70
C VAL A 61 14.03 26.79 -18.25
N ASP A 62 14.90 25.98 -17.65
CA ASP A 62 15.39 26.12 -16.27
C ASP A 62 16.60 27.05 -16.12
N LEU A 63 17.20 27.52 -17.22
CA LEU A 63 18.42 28.33 -17.24
C LEU A 63 18.42 29.49 -16.21
N SER A 64 17.30 30.22 -16.08
CA SER A 64 17.13 31.33 -15.13
C SER A 64 17.02 30.93 -13.66
N LEU A 65 16.77 29.65 -13.36
CA LEU A 65 16.77 29.10 -12.00
C LEU A 65 18.19 28.70 -11.58
N VAL A 66 18.99 28.20 -12.53
CA VAL A 66 20.33 27.65 -12.25
C VAL A 66 21.47 28.65 -12.45
N THR A 67 21.34 29.60 -13.38
CA THR A 67 22.37 30.61 -13.67
C THR A 67 21.98 32.01 -13.21
N ASP A 68 22.99 32.84 -12.96
CA ASP A 68 22.76 34.26 -12.66
C ASP A 68 22.34 35.02 -13.91
N LYS A 69 21.69 36.17 -13.72
CA LYS A 69 21.25 37.03 -14.83
C LYS A 69 22.46 37.44 -15.68
N PRO A 70 22.44 37.22 -17.00
CA PRO A 70 23.50 37.69 -17.88
C PRO A 70 23.57 39.22 -17.84
N GLY A 71 24.77 39.75 -18.10
CA GLY A 71 24.97 41.19 -18.23
C GLY A 71 24.14 41.77 -19.37
N ASP A 72 23.85 43.07 -19.29
CA ASP A 72 23.10 43.77 -20.33
C ASP A 72 23.88 43.75 -21.65
N LEU A 73 23.17 43.52 -22.75
CA LEU A 73 23.76 43.49 -24.08
C LEU A 73 24.31 44.87 -24.48
N THR A 74 25.48 44.87 -25.14
CA THR A 74 26.09 46.09 -25.68
C THR A 74 26.19 46.03 -27.20
N VAL A 75 26.55 47.13 -27.86
CA VAL A 75 26.76 47.17 -29.31
C VAL A 75 27.89 46.22 -29.76
N ALA A 76 28.82 45.89 -28.86
CA ALA A 76 29.92 44.96 -29.11
C ALA A 76 29.55 43.48 -28.85
N SER A 77 28.34 43.21 -28.34
CA SER A 77 27.96 41.84 -27.98
C SER A 77 27.89 40.93 -29.19
N THR A 78 28.46 39.74 -29.02
CA THR A 78 28.47 38.70 -30.06
C THR A 78 27.06 38.16 -30.28
N ASP A 79 26.84 37.51 -31.42
CA ASP A 79 25.53 36.91 -31.69
C ASP A 79 25.23 35.75 -30.74
N ASP A 80 26.25 35.01 -30.30
CA ASP A 80 26.11 33.96 -29.27
C ASP A 80 25.68 34.54 -27.91
N GLU A 81 26.25 35.68 -27.49
CA GLU A 81 25.83 36.38 -26.26
C GLU A 81 24.37 36.83 -26.33
N LYS A 82 23.93 37.33 -27.50
CA LYS A 82 22.53 37.72 -27.72
C LYS A 82 21.60 36.51 -27.64
N LEU A 83 22.00 35.36 -28.19
CA LEU A 83 21.23 34.12 -28.12
C LEU A 83 21.08 33.63 -26.68
N VAL A 84 22.17 33.59 -25.92
CA VAL A 84 22.15 33.20 -24.50
C VAL A 84 21.27 34.15 -23.69
N HIS A 85 21.41 35.46 -23.89
CA HIS A 85 20.59 36.46 -23.21
C HIS A 85 19.09 36.27 -23.54
N ALA A 86 18.74 36.06 -24.81
CA ALA A 86 17.36 35.82 -25.22
C ALA A 86 16.78 34.52 -24.62
N ALA A 87 17.55 33.44 -24.61
CA ALA A 87 17.18 32.17 -24.00
C ALA A 87 16.95 32.33 -22.48
N TRP A 88 17.85 33.04 -21.80
CA TRP A 88 17.74 33.33 -20.38
C TRP A 88 16.49 34.16 -20.05
N MET A 89 16.21 35.22 -20.82
CA MET A 89 15.02 36.06 -20.62
C MET A 89 13.72 35.28 -20.84
N LYS A 90 13.70 34.38 -21.84
CA LYS A 90 12.58 33.47 -22.08
C LYS A 90 12.37 32.51 -20.91
N SER A 91 13.45 31.86 -20.45
CA SER A 91 13.45 30.99 -19.27
C SER A 91 12.91 31.72 -18.04
N ASN A 92 13.43 32.93 -17.76
CA ASN A 92 13.03 33.74 -16.61
C ASN A 92 11.53 34.06 -16.63
N ARG A 93 11.01 34.48 -17.79
CA ARG A 93 9.58 34.77 -17.96
C ARG A 93 8.72 33.53 -17.72
N ILE A 94 9.09 32.39 -18.27
CA ILE A 94 8.31 31.14 -18.15
C ILE A 94 8.32 30.66 -16.70
N CYS A 95 9.49 30.61 -16.06
CA CYS A 95 9.62 30.19 -14.67
C CYS A 95 8.80 31.07 -13.72
N LEU A 96 8.85 32.40 -13.89
CA LEU A 96 8.05 33.34 -13.08
C LEU A 96 6.54 33.10 -13.24
N LEU A 97 6.07 32.90 -14.46
CA LEU A 97 4.65 32.63 -14.73
C LEU A 97 4.22 31.29 -14.11
N SER A 98 5.02 30.25 -14.28
CA SER A 98 4.76 28.92 -13.74
C SER A 98 4.66 28.95 -12.21
N MET A 99 5.66 29.53 -11.53
CA MET A 99 5.63 29.65 -10.07
C MET A 99 4.45 30.50 -9.59
N ARG A 100 4.22 31.69 -10.16
CA ARG A 100 3.10 32.55 -9.74
C ARG A 100 1.74 31.91 -9.98
N ARG A 101 1.60 31.09 -11.01
CA ARG A 101 0.35 30.39 -11.30
C ARG A 101 0.10 29.25 -10.32
N SER A 102 1.15 28.57 -9.86
CA SER A 102 1.09 27.44 -8.94
C SER A 102 1.16 27.84 -7.46
N ILE A 103 0.86 29.09 -7.10
CA ILE A 103 0.79 29.56 -5.70
C ILE A 103 -0.64 30.01 -5.39
N LEU A 104 -1.15 29.68 -4.20
CA LEU A 104 -2.47 30.19 -3.76
C LEU A 104 -2.46 31.72 -3.65
N ASP A 105 -3.55 32.36 -4.07
CA ASP A 105 -3.62 33.83 -4.18
C ASP A 105 -3.31 34.55 -2.87
N HIS A 106 -3.78 34.04 -1.73
CA HIS A 106 -3.51 34.65 -0.42
C HIS A 106 -2.01 34.60 -0.04
N LEU A 107 -1.24 33.65 -0.57
CA LEU A 107 0.19 33.50 -0.33
C LEU A 107 1.04 34.45 -1.21
N LYS A 108 0.48 34.96 -2.32
CA LYS A 108 1.17 35.88 -3.24
C LYS A 108 1.40 37.27 -2.66
N SER A 109 0.56 37.68 -1.71
CA SER A 109 0.49 39.03 -1.15
C SER A 109 1.79 39.58 -0.53
N GLY A 110 2.80 38.75 -0.28
CA GLY A 110 4.10 39.20 0.23
C GLY A 110 5.29 38.67 -0.58
N LEU A 111 5.07 38.31 -1.84
CA LEU A 111 6.15 37.92 -2.76
C LEU A 111 6.61 39.13 -3.58
N PRO A 112 7.90 39.21 -3.93
CA PRO A 112 8.42 40.29 -4.76
C PRO A 112 7.78 40.29 -6.17
N ILE A 113 7.44 41.49 -6.65
CA ILE A 113 6.78 41.70 -7.95
C ILE A 113 7.82 41.86 -9.07
N ASP A 114 8.89 42.59 -8.82
CA ASP A 114 9.95 42.86 -9.80
C ASP A 114 11.23 42.13 -9.37
N CYS A 115 11.30 40.85 -9.71
CA CYS A 115 12.41 39.97 -9.37
C CYS A 115 12.67 38.96 -10.50
N THR A 116 13.85 38.33 -10.46
CA THR A 116 14.16 37.17 -11.30
C THR A 116 13.47 35.91 -10.79
N ALA A 117 13.37 34.88 -11.64
CA ALA A 117 12.85 33.58 -11.24
C ALA A 117 13.63 32.99 -10.04
N LYS A 118 14.96 33.11 -10.07
CA LYS A 118 15.84 32.66 -8.98
C LYS A 118 15.60 33.42 -7.67
N GLU A 119 15.42 34.73 -7.74
CA GLU A 119 15.07 35.56 -6.57
C GLU A 119 13.69 35.21 -6.02
N LEU A 120 12.69 35.01 -6.90
CA LEU A 120 11.36 34.59 -6.48
C LEU A 120 11.39 33.23 -5.78
N MET A 121 12.09 32.24 -6.36
CA MET A 121 12.25 30.91 -5.76
C MET A 121 12.92 31.01 -4.39
N THR A 122 13.96 31.85 -4.25
CA THR A 122 14.63 32.10 -2.97
C THR A 122 13.68 32.71 -1.95
N ALA A 123 12.91 33.75 -2.32
CA ALA A 123 11.95 34.39 -1.42
C ALA A 123 10.84 33.44 -0.96
N ILE A 124 10.34 32.57 -1.86
CA ILE A 124 9.36 31.53 -1.52
C ILE A 124 10.00 30.52 -0.58
N SER A 125 11.23 30.10 -0.86
CA SER A 125 11.99 29.21 0.00
C SER A 125 12.13 29.79 1.40
N GLU A 126 12.64 31.01 1.57
CA GLU A 126 12.78 31.63 2.89
C GLU A 126 11.47 31.71 3.67
N ARG A 127 10.34 31.90 2.97
CA ARG A 127 9.03 32.09 3.58
C ARG A 127 8.31 30.78 3.94
N TYR A 128 8.46 29.76 3.12
CA TYR A 128 7.69 28.50 3.22
C TYR A 128 8.56 27.27 3.44
N HIS A 129 9.88 27.44 3.55
CA HIS A 129 10.77 26.39 3.99
C HIS A 129 10.38 25.96 5.39
N ILE A 130 9.83 24.75 5.50
CA ILE A 130 9.69 24.06 6.77
C ILE A 130 11.10 23.96 7.34
N SER A 131 11.34 24.62 8.48
CA SER A 131 12.68 24.60 9.09
C SER A 131 13.16 23.16 9.22
N SER A 132 14.46 22.92 8.97
CA SER A 132 15.08 21.60 9.16
C SER A 132 14.68 20.98 10.51
N ASN A 133 14.50 21.80 11.55
CA ASN A 133 14.06 21.36 12.88
C ASN A 133 12.65 20.77 12.92
N ALA A 134 11.69 21.30 12.16
CA ALA A 134 10.33 20.76 12.08
C ALA A 134 10.31 19.45 11.26
N ASP A 135 11.12 19.37 10.20
CA ASP A 135 11.34 18.13 9.45
C ASP A 135 12.00 17.06 10.31
N ILE A 136 13.05 17.41 11.07
CA ILE A 136 13.68 16.53 12.07
C ILE A 136 12.64 16.03 13.08
N GLY A 137 11.84 16.94 13.65
CA GLY A 137 10.80 16.59 14.62
C GLY A 137 9.77 15.61 14.05
N SER A 138 9.28 15.85 12.84
CA SER A 138 8.32 14.96 12.17
C SER A 138 8.92 13.60 11.82
N LEU A 139 10.15 13.56 11.29
CA LEU A 139 10.85 12.32 10.94
C LEU A 139 11.15 11.48 12.19
N LEU A 140 11.62 12.09 13.27
CA LEU A 140 11.80 11.42 14.56
C LEU A 140 10.48 10.88 15.10
N GLN A 141 9.41 11.68 15.04
CA GLN A 141 8.09 11.25 15.48
C GLN A 141 7.60 10.03 14.69
N VAL A 142 7.76 10.02 13.35
CA VAL A 142 7.37 8.87 12.52
C VAL A 142 8.24 7.66 12.84
N LEU A 143 9.57 7.81 12.90
CA LEU A 143 10.50 6.72 13.19
C LEU A 143 10.23 6.07 14.56
N PHE A 144 9.95 6.86 15.59
CA PHE A 144 9.73 6.34 16.95
C PHE A 144 8.32 5.83 17.22
N ASN A 145 7.32 6.24 16.42
CA ASN A 145 5.93 5.80 16.59
C ASN A 145 5.46 4.78 15.55
N MET A 146 6.21 4.55 14.47
CA MET A 146 5.85 3.54 13.49
C MET A 146 5.83 2.14 14.12
N LYS A 147 4.87 1.33 13.69
CA LYS A 147 4.72 -0.08 14.05
C LYS A 147 4.52 -0.88 12.78
N TYR A 148 4.98 -2.13 12.78
CA TYR A 148 4.69 -3.02 11.66
C TYR A 148 3.24 -3.50 11.76
N ASP A 149 2.46 -3.24 10.73
CA ASP A 149 1.02 -3.50 10.62
C ASP A 149 0.70 -4.87 9.99
N GLY A 150 1.74 -5.66 9.65
CA GLY A 150 1.59 -6.92 8.95
C GLY A 150 1.36 -6.79 7.45
N ASN A 151 1.33 -5.56 6.91
CA ASN A 151 1.18 -5.32 5.47
C ASN A 151 2.54 -5.16 4.79
N GLY A 152 2.75 -5.90 3.70
CA GLY A 152 4.06 -6.02 3.05
C GLY A 152 5.08 -6.86 3.85
N GLY A 153 6.30 -6.99 3.31
CA GLY A 153 7.35 -7.78 3.96
C GLY A 153 8.01 -7.05 5.13
N VAL A 154 8.50 -7.81 6.13
CA VAL A 154 9.21 -7.23 7.29
C VAL A 154 10.53 -6.58 6.85
N ARG A 155 11.15 -7.10 5.78
CA ARG A 155 12.31 -6.48 5.14
C ARG A 155 12.03 -5.03 4.75
N ASP A 156 10.93 -4.79 4.05
CA ASP A 156 10.57 -3.46 3.56
C ASP A 156 10.30 -2.51 4.73
N TYR A 157 9.69 -3.02 5.80
CA TYR A 157 9.50 -2.28 7.05
C TYR A 157 10.83 -1.79 7.64
N VAL A 158 11.82 -2.67 7.77
CA VAL A 158 13.15 -2.30 8.30
C VAL A 158 13.87 -1.33 7.35
N ILE A 159 13.79 -1.55 6.03
CA ILE A 159 14.39 -0.63 5.04
C ILE A 159 13.76 0.77 5.15
N ARG A 160 12.45 0.88 5.37
CA ARG A 160 11.80 2.19 5.62
C ARG A 160 12.36 2.90 6.86
N MET A 161 12.73 2.18 7.92
CA MET A 161 13.39 2.78 9.08
C MET A 161 14.77 3.36 8.73
N VAL A 162 15.54 2.64 7.91
CA VAL A 162 16.85 3.09 7.41
C VAL A 162 16.72 4.31 6.49
N ASP A 163 15.65 4.37 5.69
CA ASP A 163 15.35 5.55 4.88
C ASP A 163 15.11 6.79 5.78
N TYR A 164 14.34 6.66 6.87
CA TYR A 164 14.19 7.76 7.84
C TYR A 164 15.52 8.14 8.52
N GLN A 165 16.35 7.17 8.90
CA GLN A 165 17.69 7.41 9.42
C GLN A 165 18.55 8.23 8.44
N THR A 166 18.52 7.86 7.15
CA THR A 166 19.29 8.51 6.09
C THR A 166 18.79 9.94 5.85
N LYS A 167 17.47 10.16 5.87
CA LYS A 167 16.85 11.49 5.78
C LYS A 167 17.25 12.38 6.97
N LEU A 168 17.26 11.83 8.18
CA LEU A 168 17.72 12.54 9.38
C LEU A 168 19.21 12.89 9.29
N LYS A 169 20.04 11.98 8.77
CA LYS A 169 21.47 12.23 8.56
C LYS A 169 21.73 13.36 7.58
N ALA A 170 20.93 13.46 6.50
CA ALA A 170 21.00 14.59 5.57
C ALA A 170 20.65 15.94 6.25
N LEU A 171 19.84 15.92 7.31
CA LEU A 171 19.51 17.08 8.15
C LEU A 171 20.50 17.29 9.32
N LYS A 172 21.68 16.65 9.27
CA LYS A 172 22.74 16.70 10.30
C LYS A 172 22.36 16.04 11.64
N VAL A 173 21.36 15.17 11.67
CA VAL A 173 21.02 14.32 12.81
C VAL A 173 21.50 12.91 12.53
N ASP A 174 22.68 12.56 13.05
CA ASP A 174 23.24 11.22 12.87
C ASP A 174 22.71 10.28 13.96
N LEU A 175 21.87 9.33 13.56
CA LEU A 175 21.39 8.26 14.43
C LEU A 175 22.27 7.02 14.22
N PRO A 176 22.80 6.40 15.28
CA PRO A 176 23.59 5.18 15.14
C PRO A 176 22.71 4.01 14.70
N ASP A 177 23.28 3.07 13.95
CA ASP A 177 22.58 1.86 13.49
C ASP A 177 21.96 1.05 14.65
N THR A 178 22.61 1.10 15.81
CA THR A 178 22.10 0.49 17.05
C THR A 178 20.71 1.04 17.41
N CYS A 179 20.46 2.34 17.23
CA CYS A 179 19.15 2.95 17.48
C CYS A 179 18.08 2.34 16.57
N ILE A 180 18.37 2.19 15.27
CA ILE A 180 17.44 1.61 14.30
C ILE A 180 17.17 0.13 14.63
N VAL A 181 18.20 -0.63 14.98
CA VAL A 181 18.06 -2.03 15.38
C VAL A 181 17.17 -2.16 16.61
N HIS A 182 17.43 -1.39 17.66
CA HIS A 182 16.62 -1.40 18.88
C HIS A 182 15.17 -0.98 18.60
N GLN A 183 14.98 0.06 17.79
CA GLN A 183 13.65 0.55 17.45
C GLN A 183 12.85 -0.46 16.63
N ALA A 184 13.48 -1.11 15.65
CA ALA A 184 12.86 -2.19 14.89
C ALA A 184 12.43 -3.34 15.81
N LEU A 185 13.33 -3.82 16.69
CA LEU A 185 13.01 -4.91 17.62
C LEU A 185 11.88 -4.56 18.61
N ASN A 186 11.73 -3.29 18.97
CA ASN A 186 10.68 -2.84 19.90
C ASN A 186 9.31 -2.64 19.24
N THR A 187 9.28 -2.41 17.93
CA THR A 187 8.05 -2.09 17.18
C THR A 187 7.53 -3.26 16.36
N LEU A 188 8.33 -4.33 16.25
CA LEU A 188 7.89 -5.58 15.66
C LEU A 188 6.77 -6.24 16.49
N PRO A 189 5.82 -6.94 15.84
CA PRO A 189 4.76 -7.67 16.51
C PRO A 189 5.29 -8.79 17.42
N PRO A 190 4.50 -9.23 18.41
CA PRO A 190 4.91 -10.26 19.37
C PRO A 190 5.31 -11.60 18.73
N GLU A 191 4.85 -11.89 17.51
CA GLU A 191 5.26 -13.06 16.73
C GLU A 191 6.78 -13.09 16.46
N PHE A 192 7.46 -11.93 16.46
CA PHE A 192 8.90 -11.81 16.28
C PHE A 192 9.69 -11.77 17.59
N SER A 193 9.03 -12.00 18.73
CA SER A 193 9.63 -11.91 20.07
C SER A 193 10.91 -12.76 20.24
N ILE A 194 11.01 -13.90 19.55
CA ILE A 194 12.19 -14.77 19.55
C ILE A 194 13.45 -13.99 19.11
N ILE A 195 13.34 -13.12 18.11
CA ILE A 195 14.47 -12.33 17.61
C ILE A 195 14.95 -11.35 18.68
N LYS A 196 14.01 -10.69 19.36
CA LYS A 196 14.31 -9.76 20.45
C LYS A 196 14.99 -10.48 21.63
N THR A 197 14.51 -11.67 21.99
CA THR A 197 15.14 -12.49 23.04
C THR A 197 16.56 -12.91 22.66
N ASN A 198 16.77 -13.33 21.41
CA ASN A 198 18.09 -13.70 20.91
C ASN A 198 19.06 -12.51 20.90
N TYR A 199 18.58 -11.33 20.52
CA TYR A 199 19.37 -10.10 20.56
C TYR A 199 19.77 -9.75 22.00
N ASN A 200 18.83 -9.74 22.95
CA ASN A 200 19.11 -9.41 24.34
C ASN A 200 20.03 -10.42 25.05
N SER A 201 20.15 -11.64 24.51
CA SER A 201 21.01 -12.70 25.07
C SER A 201 22.43 -12.67 24.49
N GLN A 202 22.67 -11.87 23.45
CA GLN A 202 23.95 -11.71 22.79
C GLN A 202 24.52 -10.33 23.16
N ASP A 203 25.80 -10.28 23.53
CA ASP A 203 26.49 -9.01 23.85
C ASP A 203 27.01 -8.29 22.58
N GLU A 204 26.73 -8.85 21.40
CA GLU A 204 27.13 -8.30 20.10
C GLU A 204 26.03 -7.41 19.51
N SER A 205 26.41 -6.18 19.12
CA SER A 205 25.50 -5.28 18.39
C SER A 205 25.19 -5.85 17.01
N TYR A 206 23.91 -5.92 16.64
CA TYR A 206 23.52 -6.32 15.29
C TYR A 206 23.78 -5.16 14.32
N SER A 207 24.29 -5.49 13.13
CA SER A 207 24.18 -4.61 11.98
C SER A 207 22.75 -4.66 11.42
N ILE A 208 22.36 -3.62 10.67
CA ILE A 208 21.06 -3.58 9.98
C ILE A 208 20.88 -4.80 9.06
N ASN A 209 21.92 -5.20 8.33
CA ASN A 209 21.87 -6.36 7.44
C ASN A 209 21.68 -7.69 8.20
N ASN A 210 22.31 -7.82 9.37
CA ASN A 210 22.13 -8.97 10.24
C ASN A 210 20.70 -9.04 10.77
N LEU A 211 20.13 -7.90 11.16
CA LEU A 211 18.73 -7.81 11.57
C LEU A 211 17.81 -8.25 10.42
N ILE A 212 17.93 -7.64 9.23
CA ILE A 212 17.10 -7.94 8.05
C ILE A 212 17.12 -9.45 7.74
N SER A 213 18.29 -10.07 7.76
CA SER A 213 18.43 -11.50 7.47
C SER A 213 17.65 -12.35 8.48
N ARG A 214 17.69 -11.98 9.77
CA ARG A 214 16.99 -12.70 10.84
C ARG A 214 15.48 -12.49 10.78
N VAL A 215 14.99 -11.27 10.57
CA VAL A 215 13.54 -11.03 10.48
C VAL A 215 12.91 -11.70 9.26
N VAL A 216 13.61 -11.75 8.13
CA VAL A 216 13.12 -12.45 6.93
C VAL A 216 13.05 -13.96 7.15
N ALA A 217 14.08 -14.54 7.77
CA ALA A 217 14.08 -15.96 8.09
C ALA A 217 12.92 -16.35 9.04
N GLU A 218 12.66 -15.53 10.06
CA GLU A 218 11.54 -15.77 10.97
C GLU A 218 10.19 -15.56 10.30
N GLU A 219 10.05 -14.56 9.41
CA GLU A 219 8.82 -14.34 8.64
C GLU A 219 8.46 -15.57 7.78
N GLU A 220 9.46 -16.18 7.12
CA GLU A 220 9.25 -17.43 6.35
C GLU A 220 8.85 -18.61 7.23
N LYS A 221 9.46 -18.74 8.41
CA LYS A 221 9.11 -19.77 9.39
C LYS A 221 7.66 -19.61 9.87
N LEU A 222 7.26 -18.39 10.24
CA LEU A 222 5.88 -18.09 10.65
C LEU A 222 4.87 -18.37 9.53
N LYS A 223 5.21 -18.11 8.27
CA LYS A 223 4.36 -18.47 7.11
C LYS A 223 4.18 -19.98 7.00
N LYS A 224 5.24 -20.77 7.19
CA LYS A 224 5.17 -22.25 7.17
C LYS A 224 4.31 -22.79 8.31
N GLU A 225 4.48 -22.26 9.53
CA GLU A 225 3.70 -22.68 10.70
C GLU A 225 2.20 -22.37 10.53
N LYS A 226 1.85 -21.17 10.07
CA LYS A 226 0.45 -20.80 9.77
C LYS A 226 -0.16 -21.73 8.70
N GLY A 227 0.62 -22.11 7.68
CA GLY A 227 0.20 -23.07 6.66
C GLY A 227 -0.06 -24.48 7.22
N GLN A 228 0.79 -24.94 8.15
CA GLN A 228 0.61 -26.24 8.81
C GLN A 228 -0.63 -26.24 9.73
N VAL A 229 -0.84 -25.20 10.52
CA VAL A 229 -2.02 -25.08 11.40
C VAL A 229 -3.32 -25.09 10.58
N ALA A 230 -3.37 -24.37 9.45
CA ALA A 230 -4.52 -24.39 8.55
C ALA A 230 -4.81 -25.80 8.00
N LEU A 231 -3.77 -26.57 7.68
CA LEU A 231 -3.88 -27.95 7.22
C LEU A 231 -4.43 -28.89 8.31
N TYR A 232 -3.96 -28.75 9.56
CA TYR A 232 -4.46 -29.53 10.70
C TYR A 232 -5.93 -29.24 11.03
N VAL A 233 -6.35 -27.97 10.95
CA VAL A 233 -7.76 -27.57 11.17
C VAL A 233 -8.68 -28.09 10.06
N ALA A 234 -8.22 -28.07 8.80
CA ALA A 234 -8.97 -28.66 7.69
C ALA A 234 -9.07 -30.20 7.79
N GLY A 235 -7.98 -30.86 8.17
CA GLY A 235 -7.91 -32.32 8.34
C GLY A 235 -8.85 -32.83 9.43
N SER A 236 -8.86 -32.19 10.61
CA SER A 236 -9.70 -32.57 11.75
C SER A 236 -11.20 -32.40 11.49
N ASN A 237 -11.60 -31.30 10.82
CA ASN A 237 -13.00 -31.10 10.41
C ASN A 237 -13.46 -32.14 9.38
N SER A 238 -12.60 -32.55 8.45
CA SER A 238 -12.94 -33.56 7.44
C SER A 238 -13.18 -34.95 8.05
N GLN A 239 -12.39 -35.34 9.06
CA GLN A 239 -12.53 -36.62 9.77
C GLN A 239 -13.79 -36.65 10.64
N LYS A 240 -14.11 -35.55 11.31
CA LYS A 240 -15.32 -35.42 12.15
C LYS A 240 -16.60 -35.44 11.30
N VAL A 241 -16.59 -34.81 10.13
CA VAL A 241 -17.72 -34.87 9.19
C VAL A 241 -17.89 -36.26 8.58
N ARG A 242 -16.80 -36.97 8.26
CA ARG A 242 -16.86 -38.37 7.80
C ARG A 242 -17.42 -39.31 8.86
N SER A 243 -17.02 -39.15 10.12
CA SER A 243 -17.53 -39.99 11.22
C SER A 243 -19.03 -39.76 11.46
N LEU A 244 -19.49 -38.50 11.45
CA LEU A 244 -20.91 -38.17 11.59
C LEU A 244 -21.76 -38.69 10.42
N LYS A 245 -21.27 -38.60 9.18
CA LYS A 245 -21.95 -39.18 8.01
C LYS A 245 -22.08 -40.70 8.11
N LEU A 246 -21.05 -41.40 8.59
CA LEU A 246 -21.09 -42.85 8.80
C LEU A 246 -22.10 -43.26 9.88
N ILE A 247 -22.21 -42.49 10.96
CA ILE A 247 -23.20 -42.72 12.02
C ILE A 247 -24.61 -42.48 11.48
N LEU A 248 -24.83 -41.40 10.72
CA LEU A 248 -26.13 -41.07 10.13
C LEU A 248 -26.59 -42.13 9.12
N ILE A 249 -25.67 -42.63 8.28
CA ILE A 249 -25.97 -43.71 7.33
C ILE A 249 -26.33 -45.00 8.09
N LYS A 250 -25.64 -45.35 9.17
CA LYS A 250 -25.99 -46.53 9.98
C LYS A 250 -27.38 -46.40 10.61
N LEU A 251 -27.71 -45.24 11.19
CA LEU A 251 -29.02 -44.98 11.80
C LEU A 251 -30.18 -44.98 10.79
N LEU A 252 -29.94 -44.54 9.55
CA LEU A 252 -30.96 -44.52 8.50
C LEU A 252 -31.14 -45.90 7.83
N MET A 253 -30.08 -46.70 7.73
CA MET A 253 -30.11 -47.97 7.01
C MET A 253 -30.57 -49.17 7.85
N GLU A 254 -30.45 -49.13 9.18
CA GLU A 254 -30.95 -50.21 10.04
C GLU A 254 -32.48 -50.38 10.03
N PRO A 255 -33.29 -49.31 10.15
CA PRO A 255 -34.75 -49.41 10.12
C PRO A 255 -35.26 -49.99 8.79
N LEU A 256 -34.64 -49.58 7.67
CA LEU A 256 -34.98 -50.07 6.34
C LEU A 256 -34.65 -51.55 6.17
N ARG A 257 -33.53 -52.02 6.70
CA ARG A 257 -33.17 -53.45 6.70
C ARG A 257 -34.20 -54.29 7.46
N ASN A 258 -34.66 -53.80 8.61
CA ASN A 258 -35.66 -54.48 9.43
C ASN A 258 -37.04 -54.48 8.76
N LEU A 259 -37.44 -53.38 8.09
CA LEU A 259 -38.68 -53.30 7.32
C LEU A 259 -38.68 -54.24 6.11
N VAL A 260 -37.58 -54.30 5.35
CA VAL A 260 -37.45 -55.22 4.22
C VAL A 260 -37.55 -56.67 4.70
N SER A 261 -36.90 -57.02 5.81
CA SER A 261 -37.03 -58.33 6.44
C SER A 261 -38.47 -58.64 6.84
N LEU A 262 -39.18 -57.67 7.44
CA LEU A 262 -40.58 -57.83 7.85
C LEU A 262 -41.52 -58.02 6.66
N VAL A 263 -41.34 -57.25 5.59
CA VAL A 263 -42.13 -57.35 4.35
C VAL A 263 -41.91 -58.70 3.68
N ILE A 264 -40.66 -59.16 3.57
CA ILE A 264 -40.33 -60.48 3.04
C ILE A 264 -41.01 -61.57 3.89
N TRP A 265 -40.96 -61.45 5.21
CA TRP A 265 -41.58 -62.40 6.14
C TRP A 265 -43.11 -62.44 6.00
N VAL A 266 -43.75 -61.27 5.85
CA VAL A 266 -45.20 -61.15 5.60
C VAL A 266 -45.58 -61.76 4.25
N GLN A 267 -44.81 -61.51 3.19
CA GLN A 267 -45.04 -62.07 1.85
C GLN A 267 -44.92 -63.60 1.87
N ILE A 268 -43.89 -64.14 2.52
CA ILE A 268 -43.69 -65.59 2.67
C ILE A 268 -44.85 -66.20 3.45
N LYS A 269 -45.28 -65.58 4.56
CA LYS A 269 -46.41 -66.04 5.37
C LYS A 269 -47.74 -66.01 4.60
N PHE A 270 -47.96 -64.99 3.78
CA PHE A 270 -49.13 -64.88 2.92
C PHE A 270 -49.15 -65.96 1.82
N LEU A 271 -48.01 -66.22 1.17
CA LEU A 271 -47.87 -67.27 0.17
C LEU A 271 -48.09 -68.67 0.76
N LEU A 272 -47.57 -68.93 1.97
CA LEU A 272 -47.81 -70.18 2.69
C LEU A 272 -49.29 -70.36 3.03
N ARG A 273 -49.99 -69.29 3.45
CA ARG A 273 -51.42 -69.34 3.78
C ARG A 273 -52.31 -69.57 2.55
N LYS A 274 -51.98 -68.95 1.40
CA LYS A 274 -52.69 -69.21 0.13
C LYS A 274 -52.56 -70.67 -0.31
N ARG A 275 -51.39 -71.30 -0.12
CA ARG A 275 -51.15 -72.70 -0.52
C ARG A 275 -52.00 -73.71 0.27
N VAL A 276 -52.33 -73.39 1.53
CA VAL A 276 -53.21 -74.22 2.39
C VAL A 276 -54.69 -74.10 1.99
N THR A 277 -55.14 -72.96 1.47
CA THR A 277 -56.54 -72.78 1.01
C THR A 277 -56.82 -73.39 -0.36
N THR A 278 -55.84 -73.48 -1.27
CA THR A 278 -56.06 -74.13 -2.58
C THR A 278 -56.08 -75.66 -2.47
N THR A 279 -55.35 -76.24 -1.51
CA THR A 279 -55.34 -77.69 -1.26
C THR A 279 -56.65 -78.19 -0.63
N SER A 280 -57.38 -77.35 0.12
CA SER A 280 -58.70 -77.71 0.66
C SER A 280 -59.83 -77.64 -0.38
N PHE A 281 -59.66 -76.86 -1.46
CA PHE A 281 -60.69 -76.75 -2.52
C PHE A 281 -60.59 -77.87 -3.57
N VAL A 282 -59.38 -78.36 -3.88
CA VAL A 282 -59.20 -79.49 -4.81
C VAL A 282 -59.68 -80.82 -4.22
N ARG A 283 -59.75 -80.95 -2.88
CA ARG A 283 -60.19 -82.18 -2.21
C ARG A 283 -61.72 -82.35 -2.09
N ARG A 284 -62.54 -81.39 -2.54
CA ARG A 284 -64.02 -81.46 -2.48
C ARG A 284 -64.71 -81.71 -3.83
N LYS A 285 -63.98 -82.03 -4.90
CA LYS A 285 -64.55 -82.30 -6.24
C LYS A 285 -64.19 -83.66 -6.85
N VAL A 286 -63.80 -84.63 -6.02
CA VAL A 286 -63.62 -86.04 -6.45
C VAL A 286 -64.35 -86.94 -5.46
N THR A 287 -65.65 -87.12 -5.71
CA THR A 287 -66.50 -88.23 -5.27
C THR A 287 -67.48 -88.50 -6.39
#